data_AF-A0A1I4HBT9-F1
#
_entry.id   AF-A0A1I4HBT9-F1
#
_cell.length_a   1.000
_cell.length_b   1.000
_cell.length_c   1.000
_cell.angle_alpha   90.00
_cell.angle_beta   90.00
_cell.angle_gamma   90.00
#
_symmetry.space_group_name_H-M   'P 1'
#
loop_
_entity.id
_entity.type
_entity.pdbx_description
1 polymer ?
#
loop_
_entity_poly.entity_id
_entity_poly.type
_entity_poly.pdbx_seq_one_letter_code
_entity_poly.pdbx_strand_id
1 'polypeptide(L)'
;MSNNKTQEERLDYLVEGFKADSDEYKEIQTPNSMEDKRRILRSLMNIRMPKELSSEVMKVQDENLLERAAEKGVVNLSDIPVIRDGLSIWQGDITRLSVDAIVNAANSQMLGCFVPMHTCIDKAAPTSITQVYNKRMARCS
;
A
#
# COMPACT_ATOMS: atom_id res chain seq x y z
N MET A 1 14.59 11.76 -17.33
CA MET A 1 15.66 10.99 -16.67
C MET A 1 15.01 9.87 -15.87
N SER A 2 15.06 8.65 -16.40
CA SER A 2 14.58 7.45 -15.72
C SER A 2 15.60 7.12 -14.63
N ASN A 3 15.32 7.52 -13.40
CA ASN A 3 16.21 7.25 -12.28
C ASN A 3 16.03 5.77 -11.92
N ASN A 4 16.96 4.91 -12.32
CA ASN A 4 16.89 3.47 -12.04
C ASN A 4 17.28 3.24 -10.58
N LYS A 5 16.44 3.75 -9.65
CA LYS A 5 16.61 3.60 -8.21
C LYS A 5 16.37 2.14 -7.84
N THR A 6 17.24 1.58 -7.02
CA THR A 6 17.03 0.29 -6.37
C THR A 6 15.81 0.34 -5.45
N GLN A 7 15.25 -0.83 -5.11
CA GLN A 7 14.13 -0.90 -4.15
C GLN A 7 14.50 -0.36 -2.76
N GLU A 8 15.75 -0.49 -2.36
CA GLU A 8 16.25 0.07 -1.11
C GLU A 8 16.25 1.60 -1.14
N GLU A 9 16.79 2.22 -2.20
CA GLU A 9 16.80 3.68 -2.35
C GLU A 9 15.38 4.26 -2.45
N ARG A 10 14.46 3.55 -3.12
CA ARG A 10 13.04 3.93 -3.14
C ARG A 10 12.45 3.88 -1.74
N LEU A 11 12.75 2.85 -0.97
CA LEU A 11 12.24 2.69 0.39
C LEU A 11 12.77 3.78 1.33
N ASP A 12 14.06 4.11 1.25
CA ASP A 12 14.65 5.21 2.02
C ASP A 12 14.00 6.55 1.68
N TYR A 13 13.85 6.84 0.38
CA TYR A 13 13.19 8.04 -0.09
C TYR A 13 11.74 8.15 0.43
N LEU A 14 11.00 7.03 0.40
CA LEU A 14 9.63 6.98 0.89
C LEU A 14 9.55 7.18 2.41
N VAL A 15 10.42 6.54 3.19
CA VAL A 15 10.44 6.73 4.65
C VAL A 15 10.67 8.20 4.98
N GLU A 16 11.66 8.86 4.37
CA GLU A 16 11.91 10.29 4.62
C GLU A 16 10.74 11.18 4.13
N GLY A 17 10.14 10.86 2.98
CA GLY A 17 8.98 11.58 2.46
C GLY A 17 7.77 11.53 3.40
N PHE A 18 7.46 10.35 3.95
CA PHE A 18 6.36 10.16 4.89
C PHE A 18 6.67 10.68 6.29
N LYS A 19 7.94 10.70 6.72
CA LYS A 19 8.37 11.38 7.95
C LYS A 19 8.16 12.89 7.84
N ALA A 20 8.61 13.50 6.74
CA ALA A 20 8.47 14.93 6.52
C ALA A 20 6.99 15.36 6.42
N ASP A 21 6.13 14.50 5.88
CA ASP A 21 4.67 14.70 5.83
C ASP A 21 4.01 14.56 7.21
N SER A 22 4.59 13.80 8.13
CA SER A 22 4.04 13.60 9.49
C SER A 22 4.30 14.80 10.39
N ASP A 23 3.33 15.19 11.23
CA ASP A 23 3.55 16.25 12.22
C ASP A 23 4.29 15.74 13.46
N GLU A 24 4.01 14.50 13.88
CA GLU A 24 4.50 13.92 15.14
C GLU A 24 5.82 13.13 14.97
N TYR A 25 6.08 12.60 13.77
CA TYR A 25 7.13 11.58 13.56
C TYR A 25 8.26 12.04 12.63
N LYS A 26 8.49 13.35 12.48
CA LYS A 26 9.55 13.92 11.62
C LYS A 26 10.94 13.42 12.01
N GLU A 27 11.19 13.32 13.31
CA GLU A 27 12.50 13.03 13.90
C GLU A 27 12.70 11.55 14.26
N ILE A 28 11.80 10.65 13.84
CA ILE A 28 11.99 9.21 14.11
C ILE A 28 13.24 8.71 13.37
N GLN A 29 14.05 7.90 14.05
CA GLN A 29 15.23 7.31 13.44
C GLN A 29 14.83 6.34 12.32
N THR A 30 15.47 6.48 11.16
CA THR A 30 15.31 5.56 10.04
C THR A 30 16.22 4.35 10.26
N PRO A 31 15.67 3.14 10.41
CA PRO A 31 16.44 1.92 10.64
C PRO A 31 17.18 1.51 9.36
N ASN A 32 18.27 0.76 9.53
CA ASN A 32 19.11 0.32 8.40
C ASN A 32 18.53 -0.90 7.68
N SER A 33 17.71 -1.72 8.35
CA SER A 33 17.12 -2.93 7.78
C SER A 33 15.97 -2.61 6.84
N MET A 34 15.95 -3.25 5.66
CA MET A 34 14.83 -3.19 4.71
C MET A 34 13.48 -3.59 5.34
N GLU A 35 13.48 -4.58 6.23
CA GLU A 35 12.25 -5.02 6.88
C GLU A 35 11.70 -3.94 7.83
N ASP A 36 12.57 -3.33 8.62
CA ASP A 36 12.17 -2.30 9.58
C ASP A 36 11.78 -1.00 8.87
N LYS A 37 12.48 -0.63 7.78
CA LYS A 37 12.08 0.48 6.90
C LYS A 37 10.66 0.25 6.35
N ARG A 38 10.34 -0.96 5.89
CA ARG A 38 8.98 -1.34 5.45
C ARG A 38 7.95 -1.22 6.58
N ARG A 39 8.30 -1.63 7.80
CA ARG A 39 7.41 -1.54 8.96
C ARG A 39 7.13 -0.10 9.34
N ILE A 40 8.14 0.77 9.34
CA ILE A 40 7.98 2.20 9.62
C ILE A 40 7.16 2.87 8.52
N LEU A 41 7.52 2.68 7.25
CA LEU A 41 6.76 3.24 6.13
C LEU A 41 5.29 2.82 6.21
N ARG A 42 5.02 1.53 6.46
CA ARG A 42 3.64 1.03 6.67
C ARG A 42 2.96 1.74 7.83
N SER A 43 3.64 1.94 8.93
CA SER A 43 3.08 2.58 10.12
C SER A 43 2.71 4.03 9.84
N LEU A 44 3.62 4.79 9.22
CA LEU A 44 3.42 6.18 8.81
C LEU A 44 2.24 6.31 7.84
N MET A 45 2.14 5.43 6.84
CA MET A 45 1.00 5.42 5.90
C MET A 45 -0.35 5.15 6.59
N ASN A 46 -0.40 4.30 7.61
CA ASN A 46 -1.65 3.97 8.30
C ASN A 46 -2.19 5.14 9.12
N ILE A 47 -1.31 5.81 9.87
CA ILE A 47 -1.68 6.91 10.76
C ILE A 47 -1.89 8.23 10.00
N ARG A 48 -1.42 8.31 8.75
CA ARG A 48 -1.56 9.48 7.90
C ARG A 48 -3.04 9.81 7.64
N MET A 49 -3.42 11.04 7.95
CA MET A 49 -4.72 11.60 7.57
C MET A 49 -4.76 11.96 6.08
N PRO A 50 -5.94 11.92 5.44
CA PRO A 50 -6.10 12.37 4.05
C PRO A 50 -5.58 13.79 3.85
N LYS A 51 -4.53 13.95 3.04
CA LYS A 51 -4.04 15.24 2.56
C LYS A 51 -3.19 15.04 1.32
N GLU A 52 -2.97 16.12 0.57
CA GLU A 52 -2.10 16.09 -0.60
C GLU A 52 -0.69 15.62 -0.23
N LEU A 53 -0.10 14.81 -1.09
CA LEU A 53 1.28 14.33 -1.00
C LEU A 53 2.00 14.82 -2.25
N SER A 54 3.31 15.04 -2.16
CA SER A 54 4.07 15.50 -3.32
C SER A 54 3.99 14.49 -4.48
N SER A 55 3.89 14.99 -5.70
CA SER A 55 3.81 14.16 -6.91
C SER A 55 5.00 13.22 -7.07
N GLU A 56 6.18 13.64 -6.60
CA GLU A 56 7.38 12.81 -6.65
C GLU A 56 7.31 11.66 -5.63
N VAL A 57 6.83 11.88 -4.40
CA VAL A 57 6.64 10.81 -3.43
C VAL A 57 5.59 9.81 -3.91
N MET A 58 4.48 10.30 -4.48
CA MET A 58 3.46 9.43 -5.08
C MET A 58 4.05 8.57 -6.21
N LYS A 59 4.79 9.17 -7.13
CA LYS A 59 5.42 8.44 -8.24
C LYS A 59 6.39 7.36 -7.75
N VAL A 60 7.25 7.68 -6.77
CA VAL A 60 8.20 6.70 -6.22
C VAL A 60 7.46 5.59 -5.45
N GLN A 61 6.33 5.91 -4.83
CA GLN A 61 5.48 4.93 -4.15
C GLN A 61 4.88 3.95 -5.15
N ASP A 62 4.35 4.45 -6.26
CA ASP A 62 3.79 3.61 -7.33
C ASP A 62 4.87 2.68 -7.91
N GLU A 63 6.07 3.20 -8.21
CA GLU A 63 7.20 2.40 -8.69
C GLU A 63 7.63 1.32 -7.66
N ASN A 64 7.64 1.66 -6.36
CA ASN A 64 7.95 0.68 -5.30
C ASN A 64 6.91 -0.44 -5.27
N LEU A 65 5.62 -0.11 -5.39
CA LEU A 65 4.55 -1.08 -5.28
C LEU A 65 4.42 -1.97 -6.51
N LEU A 66 4.64 -1.41 -7.71
CA LEU A 66 4.70 -2.19 -8.95
C LEU A 66 5.80 -3.25 -8.89
N GLU A 67 7.01 -2.89 -8.46
CA GLU A 67 8.08 -3.86 -8.32
C GLU A 67 7.74 -4.92 -7.26
N ARG A 68 7.18 -4.52 -6.12
CA ARG A 68 6.80 -5.48 -5.06
C ARG A 68 5.69 -6.43 -5.53
N ALA A 69 4.77 -5.96 -6.35
CA ALA A 69 3.77 -6.81 -6.98
C ALA A 69 4.43 -7.81 -7.95
N ALA A 70 5.41 -7.36 -8.73
CA ALA A 70 6.21 -8.23 -9.60
C ALA A 70 7.01 -9.29 -8.81
N GLU A 71 7.69 -8.90 -7.72
CA GLU A 71 8.44 -9.80 -6.82
C GLU A 71 7.56 -10.91 -6.22
N LYS A 72 6.31 -10.58 -5.84
CA LYS A 72 5.34 -11.56 -5.31
C LYS A 72 4.76 -12.48 -6.38
N GLY A 73 4.80 -12.05 -7.64
CA GLY A 73 4.16 -12.69 -8.76
C GLY A 73 2.64 -12.49 -8.80
N VAL A 74 2.11 -12.48 -10.02
CA VAL A 74 0.69 -12.28 -10.32
C VAL A 74 0.00 -13.63 -10.52
N VAL A 75 -1.26 -13.73 -10.08
CA VAL A 75 -2.14 -14.89 -10.27
C VAL A 75 -3.31 -14.46 -11.15
N ASN A 76 -3.49 -15.11 -12.29
CA ASN A 76 -4.61 -14.82 -13.19
C ASN A 76 -5.82 -15.66 -12.82
N LEU A 77 -7.02 -15.18 -13.17
CA LEU A 77 -8.25 -15.96 -13.00
C LEU A 77 -8.21 -17.31 -13.72
N SER A 78 -7.53 -17.39 -14.87
CA SER A 78 -7.33 -18.64 -15.61
C SER A 78 -6.56 -19.70 -14.83
N ASP A 79 -5.77 -19.28 -13.84
CA ASP A 79 -4.95 -20.16 -13.02
C ASP A 79 -5.73 -20.74 -11.83
N ILE A 80 -6.97 -20.27 -11.61
CA ILE A 80 -7.82 -20.65 -10.49
C ILE A 80 -8.98 -21.52 -10.99
N PRO A 81 -9.08 -22.79 -10.55
CA PRO A 81 -10.16 -23.67 -10.96
C PRO A 81 -11.55 -23.13 -10.58
N VAL A 82 -12.47 -23.15 -11.53
CA VAL A 82 -13.89 -22.84 -11.29
C VAL A 82 -14.56 -24.04 -10.64
N ILE A 83 -15.23 -23.80 -9.52
CA ILE A 83 -15.96 -24.82 -8.77
C ILE A 83 -17.39 -24.94 -9.30
N ARG A 84 -18.06 -23.81 -9.55
CA ARG A 84 -19.45 -23.80 -10.03
C ARG A 84 -19.87 -22.44 -10.57
N ASP A 85 -20.50 -22.38 -11.75
CA ASP A 85 -21.20 -21.19 -12.26
C ASP A 85 -20.40 -19.87 -12.14
N GLY A 86 -19.10 -19.91 -12.46
CA GLY A 86 -18.20 -18.74 -12.32
C GLY A 86 -17.70 -18.45 -10.90
N LEU A 87 -18.00 -19.31 -9.94
CA LEU A 87 -17.48 -19.27 -8.57
C LEU A 87 -16.20 -20.10 -8.47
N SER A 88 -15.15 -19.51 -7.91
CA SER A 88 -13.90 -20.16 -7.56
C SER A 88 -13.57 -19.94 -6.09
N ILE A 89 -12.86 -20.89 -5.48
CA ILE A 89 -12.25 -20.70 -4.16
C ILE A 89 -10.73 -20.71 -4.35
N TRP A 90 -10.08 -19.70 -3.79
CA TRP A 90 -8.64 -19.55 -3.87
C TRP A 90 -8.07 -19.13 -2.52
N GLN A 91 -6.93 -19.71 -2.15
CA GLN A 91 -6.23 -19.41 -0.90
C GLN A 91 -4.86 -18.82 -1.23
N GLY A 92 -4.64 -17.56 -0.85
CA GLY A 92 -3.37 -16.87 -1.06
C GLY A 92 -3.43 -15.40 -0.67
N ASP A 93 -2.38 -14.65 -1.04
CA ASP A 93 -2.32 -13.20 -0.85
C ASP A 93 -3.14 -12.49 -1.93
N ILE A 94 -4.34 -12.02 -1.57
CA ILE A 94 -5.32 -11.36 -2.46
C ILE A 94 -4.72 -10.25 -3.34
N THR A 95 -3.61 -9.65 -2.92
CA THR A 95 -2.92 -8.56 -3.63
C THR A 95 -2.18 -9.04 -4.89
N ARG A 96 -2.13 -10.35 -5.10
CA ARG A 96 -1.55 -11.00 -6.29
C ARG A 96 -2.58 -11.27 -7.38
N LEU A 97 -3.87 -11.17 -7.09
CA LEU A 97 -4.93 -11.49 -8.05
C LEU A 97 -5.01 -10.42 -9.14
N SER A 98 -4.87 -10.84 -10.39
CA SER A 98 -5.21 -10.04 -11.57
C SER A 98 -6.69 -10.22 -11.88
N VAL A 99 -7.51 -9.31 -11.36
CA VAL A 99 -8.97 -9.31 -11.46
C VAL A 99 -9.49 -7.90 -11.67
N ASP A 100 -10.70 -7.75 -12.21
CA ASP A 100 -11.30 -6.45 -12.48
C ASP A 100 -11.60 -5.65 -11.20
N ALA A 101 -11.95 -6.35 -10.11
CA ALA A 101 -12.28 -5.73 -8.84
C ALA A 101 -11.98 -6.63 -7.65
N ILE A 102 -11.52 -6.02 -6.56
CA ILE A 102 -11.37 -6.63 -5.24
C ILE A 102 -12.26 -5.85 -4.27
N VAL A 103 -13.07 -6.57 -3.49
CA VAL A 103 -13.91 -5.96 -2.45
C VAL A 103 -13.13 -5.88 -1.15
N ASN A 104 -12.99 -4.67 -0.59
CA ASN A 104 -12.38 -4.44 0.72
C ASN A 104 -13.45 -4.37 1.82
N ALA A 105 -13.21 -4.99 2.98
CA ALA A 105 -14.06 -4.84 4.16
C ALA A 105 -13.70 -3.55 4.91
N ALA A 106 -14.12 -2.42 4.33
CA ALA A 106 -13.86 -1.09 4.88
C ALA A 106 -14.61 -0.85 6.20
N ASN A 107 -14.02 -0.05 7.07
CA ASN A 107 -14.72 0.49 8.23
C ASN A 107 -15.64 1.67 7.84
N SER A 108 -16.51 2.10 8.77
CA SER A 108 -17.50 3.16 8.54
C SER A 108 -16.92 4.53 8.20
N GLN A 109 -15.65 4.79 8.52
CA GLN A 109 -14.98 6.04 8.17
C GLN A 109 -14.46 6.01 6.72
N MET A 110 -14.30 4.82 6.12
CA MET A 110 -13.72 4.62 4.78
C MET A 110 -12.29 5.19 4.63
N LEU A 111 -11.58 5.37 5.73
CA LEU A 111 -10.22 5.91 5.78
C LEU A 111 -9.16 4.82 6.04
N GLY A 112 -9.53 3.55 5.92
CA GLY A 112 -8.68 2.44 6.32
C GLY A 112 -8.46 2.37 7.84
N CYS A 113 -7.57 1.49 8.27
CA CYS A 113 -7.25 1.28 9.69
C CYS A 113 -6.06 2.14 10.13
N PHE A 114 -6.26 2.96 11.17
CA PHE A 114 -5.21 3.82 11.74
C PHE A 114 -4.33 3.13 12.79
N VAL A 115 -4.63 1.89 13.19
CA VAL A 115 -3.82 1.17 14.18
C VAL A 115 -2.53 0.65 13.53
N PRO A 116 -1.35 1.13 13.94
CA PRO A 116 -0.08 0.67 13.38
C PRO A 116 0.04 -0.85 13.44
N MET A 117 0.48 -1.45 12.34
CA MET A 117 0.74 -2.89 12.24
C MET A 117 -0.46 -3.86 12.43
N HIS A 118 -1.69 -3.40 12.66
CA HIS A 118 -2.87 -4.27 12.88
C HIS A 118 -3.18 -5.25 11.72
N THR A 119 -3.48 -6.51 12.01
CA THR A 119 -3.68 -7.56 10.98
C THR A 119 -5.14 -7.67 10.51
N CYS A 120 -5.71 -6.59 9.96
CA CYS A 120 -7.04 -6.60 9.33
C CYS A 120 -6.96 -6.48 7.80
N ILE A 121 -8.00 -6.95 7.08
CA ILE A 121 -8.05 -6.88 5.62
C ILE A 121 -8.07 -5.43 5.09
N ASP A 122 -8.72 -4.52 5.83
CA ASP A 122 -8.73 -3.06 5.62
C ASP A 122 -7.34 -2.40 5.77
N LYS A 123 -6.33 -3.17 6.22
CA LYS A 123 -4.92 -2.76 6.23
C LYS A 123 -4.09 -3.55 5.21
N ALA A 124 -4.44 -4.81 4.97
CA ALA A 124 -3.75 -5.68 4.03
C ALA A 124 -3.86 -5.17 2.59
N ALA A 125 -5.06 -4.76 2.16
CA ALA A 125 -5.30 -4.24 0.81
C ALA A 125 -4.74 -2.81 0.60
N PRO A 126 -4.97 -1.81 1.48
CA PRO A 126 -4.48 -0.45 1.23
C PRO A 126 -2.96 -0.28 1.25
N THR A 127 -2.24 -1.11 2.02
CA THR A 127 -0.77 -1.05 2.10
C THR A 127 -0.09 -1.55 0.81
N SER A 128 -0.77 -2.39 0.03
CA SER A 128 -0.18 -3.18 -1.05
C SER A 128 -0.77 -2.87 -2.43
N ILE A 129 -1.96 -2.27 -2.47
CA ILE A 129 -2.62 -1.75 -3.69
C ILE A 129 -2.40 -0.23 -3.81
N THR A 130 -1.60 0.35 -2.90
CA THR A 130 -1.49 1.80 -2.69
C THR A 130 -2.82 2.41 -2.28
N GLN A 131 -2.78 3.65 -1.82
CA GLN A 131 -3.94 4.51 -1.75
C GLN A 131 -4.53 4.72 -3.15
N VAL A 132 -5.28 3.74 -3.68
CA VAL A 132 -5.82 3.79 -5.06
C VAL A 132 -6.56 5.10 -5.33
N TYR A 133 -7.11 5.73 -4.29
CA TYR A 133 -7.29 7.17 -4.32
C TYR A 133 -6.88 7.71 -2.97
N ASN A 134 -5.95 8.65 -2.95
CA ASN A 134 -5.96 9.83 -2.08
C ASN A 134 -7.26 9.80 -1.26
N LYS A 135 -7.25 9.31 -0.01
CA LYS A 135 -8.48 9.03 0.79
C LYS A 135 -9.43 10.18 0.50
N ARG A 136 -10.43 9.98 -0.39
CA ARG A 136 -11.01 11.12 -1.14
C ARG A 136 -11.41 12.13 -0.07
N MET A 137 -11.00 13.39 -0.23
CA MET A 137 -11.54 14.46 0.59
C MET A 137 -13.05 14.32 0.52
N ALA A 138 -13.64 13.71 1.55
CA ALA A 138 -15.08 13.54 1.66
C ALA A 138 -15.61 14.89 2.13
N ARG A 139 -15.45 15.91 1.29
CA ARG A 139 -16.41 16.99 1.20
C ARG A 139 -17.50 16.47 0.30
N CYS A 140 -18.47 15.78 0.89
CA CYS A 140 -19.83 15.91 0.39
C CYS A 140 -20.18 17.40 0.54
N SER A 141 -20.06 18.14 -0.56
CA SER A 141 -20.82 19.36 -0.79
C SER A 141 -22.14 18.98 -1.46
#